data_AF-A0A5E4W7Z3-F1
#
_entry.id   AF-A0A5E4W7Z3-F1
#
_cell.length_a   1.000
_cell.length_b   1.000
_cell.length_c   1.000
_cell.angle_alpha   90.00
_cell.angle_beta   90.00
_cell.angle_gamma   90.00
#
_symmetry.space_group_name_H-M   'P 1'
#
loop_
_entity.id
_entity.type
_entity.pdbx_description
1 polymer ?
#
loop_
_entity_poly.entity_id
_entity_poly.type
_entity_poly.pdbx_seq_one_letter_code
_entity_poly.pdbx_strand_id
1 'polypeptide(L)' 'MSEQQTTAPFDNPDVQTALERLDELVTRLAALSSAATQGGIESLDQPYLSAYFLQMEELAMEAHLVSNDLGMTLREAA' A
#
# COMPACT_ATOMS: atom_id res chain seq x y z
N MET A 1 2.51 20.59 -36.49
CA MET A 1 1.59 20.61 -35.34
C MET A 1 1.66 19.22 -34.75
N SER A 2 2.54 19.00 -33.78
CA SER A 2 2.66 17.68 -33.14
C SER A 2 1.52 17.56 -32.15
N GLU A 3 0.60 16.64 -32.42
CA GLU A 3 -0.47 16.29 -31.49
C GLU A 3 0.19 15.75 -30.21
N GLN A 4 0.14 16.52 -29.13
CA GLN A 4 0.48 15.99 -27.82
C GLN A 4 -0.57 14.93 -27.48
N GLN A 5 -0.20 13.67 -27.60
CA GLN A 5 -0.97 12.56 -27.04
C GLN A 5 -1.06 12.79 -25.53
N THR A 6 -2.21 13.28 -25.07
CA THR A 6 -2.56 13.29 -23.65
C THR A 6 -2.90 11.85 -23.28
N THR A 7 -1.92 11.08 -22.82
CA THR A 7 -2.17 9.79 -22.16
C THR A 7 -3.03 10.06 -20.93
N ALA A 8 -4.11 9.31 -20.72
CA ALA A 8 -4.90 9.50 -19.51
C ALA A 8 -4.01 9.26 -18.28
N PRO A 9 -4.23 9.94 -17.13
CA PRO A 9 -3.37 9.81 -15.95
C PRO A 9 -3.20 8.36 -15.47
N PHE A 10 -4.19 7.50 -15.72
CA PHE A 10 -4.20 6.09 -15.36
C PHE A 10 -3.53 5.16 -16.41
N ASP A 11 -3.21 5.68 -17.59
CA ASP A 11 -2.41 4.99 -18.60
C ASP A 11 -0.91 5.18 -18.34
N ASN A 12 -0.53 5.97 -17.33
CA ASN A 12 0.84 6.12 -16.90
C ASN A 12 1.32 4.82 -16.20
N PRO A 13 2.38 4.14 -16.69
CA PRO A 13 2.90 2.92 -16.08
C PRO A 13 3.34 3.10 -14.61
N ASP A 14 3.76 4.31 -14.22
CA ASP A 14 4.12 4.62 -12.82
C ASP A 14 2.89 4.58 -11.91
N VAL A 15 1.75 5.08 -12.40
CA VAL A 15 0.46 5.05 -11.68
C VAL A 15 -0.04 3.61 -11.54
N GLN A 16 0.06 2.79 -12.60
CA GLN A 16 -0.33 1.37 -12.53
C GLN A 16 0.54 0.60 -11.54
N THR A 17 1.86 0.79 -11.60
CA THR A 17 2.80 0.15 -10.67
C THR A 17 2.52 0.56 -9.21
N ALA A 18 2.24 1.84 -8.96
CA ALA A 18 1.88 2.32 -7.63
C ALA A 18 0.56 1.73 -7.12
N LEU A 19 -0.45 1.57 -7.99
CA LEU A 19 -1.72 0.93 -7.64
C LEU A 19 -1.54 -0.55 -7.30
N GLU A 20 -0.78 -1.30 -8.10
CA GLU A 20 -0.47 -2.70 -7.83
C GLU A 20 0.28 -2.85 -6.49
N ARG A 21 1.25 -1.98 -6.23
CA ARG A 21 1.98 -1.99 -4.97
C ARG A 21 1.09 -1.66 -3.77
N LEU A 22 0.19 -0.68 -3.91
CA LEU A 22 -0.76 -0.32 -2.86
C LEU A 22 -1.72 -1.47 -2.57
N ASP A 23 -2.23 -2.15 -3.60
CA ASP A 23 -3.10 -3.32 -3.46
C ASP A 23 -2.41 -4.47 -2.70
N GLU A 24 -1.15 -4.75 -3.04
CA GLU A 24 -0.34 -5.75 -2.34
C GLU A 24 -0.21 -5.43 -0.84
N LEU A 25 0.14 -4.18 -0.51
CA LEU A 25 0.35 -3.74 0.88
C LEU A 25 -0.94 -3.81 1.70
N VAL A 26 -2.06 -3.34 1.13
CA VAL A 26 -3.38 -3.37 1.78
C VAL A 26 -3.85 -4.81 1.96
N THR A 27 -3.63 -5.68 0.98
CA THR A 27 -3.95 -7.12 1.08
C THR A 27 -3.18 -7.78 2.22
N ARG A 28 -1.89 -7.47 2.37
CA ARG A 28 -1.08 -8.00 3.48
C ARG A 28 -1.55 -7.49 4.84
N LEU A 29 -1.89 -6.19 4.95
CA LEU A 29 -2.47 -5.62 6.16
C LEU A 29 -3.80 -6.28 6.53
N ALA A 30 -4.67 -6.52 5.55
CA ALA A 30 -5.94 -7.20 5.76
C ALA A 30 -5.73 -8.65 6.21
N ALA A 31 -4.79 -9.37 5.61
CA ALA A 31 -4.46 -10.74 5.98
C ALA A 31 -3.93 -10.84 7.43
N LEU A 32 -2.99 -9.97 7.81
CA LEU A 32 -2.47 -9.91 9.18
C LEU A 32 -3.57 -9.54 10.18
N SER A 33 -4.40 -8.54 9.86
CA SER A 33 -5.55 -8.15 10.69
C SER A 33 -6.54 -9.31 10.88
N SER A 34 -6.81 -10.07 9.81
CA SER A 34 -7.68 -11.25 9.87
C SER A 34 -7.08 -12.38 10.71
N ALA A 35 -5.77 -12.61 10.60
CA ALA A 35 -5.07 -13.59 11.43
C ALA A 35 -5.15 -13.22 12.92
N ALA A 36 -5.05 -11.93 13.26
CA ALA A 36 -5.19 -11.45 14.62
C ALA A 36 -6.60 -11.65 15.19
N THR A 37 -7.65 -11.38 14.42
CA THR A 37 -9.05 -11.54 14.91
C THR A 37 -9.45 -13.00 15.13
N GLN A 38 -8.76 -13.94 14.51
CA GLN A 38 -8.98 -15.38 14.71
C GLN A 38 -8.18 -15.95 15.89
N GLY A 39 -7.63 -15.09 16.76
CA GLY A 39 -6.84 -15.49 17.92
C GLY A 39 -5.38 -15.86 17.60
N GLY A 40 -4.94 -15.67 16.35
CA GLY A 40 -3.62 -16.10 15.88
C GLY A 40 -2.43 -15.37 16.52
N ILE A 41 -2.67 -14.22 17.16
CA ILE A 41 -1.63 -13.44 17.85
C ILE A 41 -1.66 -13.59 19.37
N GLU A 42 -2.72 -14.16 19.95
CA GLU A 42 -2.88 -14.27 21.41
C GLU A 42 -1.90 -15.27 22.04
N SER A 43 -1.43 -16.24 21.26
CA SER A 43 -0.44 -17.24 21.67
C SER A 43 1.02 -16.78 21.50
N LEU A 44 1.26 -15.56 21.01
CA LEU A 44 2.60 -15.06 20.76
C LEU A 44 3.23 -14.52 22.05
N ASP A 45 4.46 -14.95 22.33
CA ASP A 45 5.26 -14.31 23.38
C ASP A 45 5.64 -12.88 22.99
N GLN A 46 5.95 -12.06 24.00
CA GLN A 46 6.17 -10.62 23.85
C GLN A 46 7.09 -10.21 22.68
N PRO A 47 8.25 -10.88 22.42
CA PRO A 47 9.12 -10.49 21.30
C PRO A 47 8.43 -10.66 19.93
N TYR A 48 7.63 -11.72 19.76
CA TYR A 48 6.93 -12.01 18.52
C TYR A 48 5.68 -11.14 18.35
N LEU A 49 4.99 -10.84 19.46
CA LEU A 49 3.89 -9.89 19.46
C LEU A 49 4.36 -8.47 19.07
N SER A 50 5.51 -8.03 19.62
CA SER A 50 6.13 -6.77 19.22
C SER A 50 6.54 -6.76 17.74
N ALA A 51 7.13 -7.86 17.24
CA ALA A 51 7.48 -7.97 15.83
C ALA A 51 6.24 -7.93 14.91
N TYR A 52 5.13 -8.55 15.32
CA TYR A 52 3.86 -8.48 14.61
C TYR A 52 3.34 -7.05 14.48
N PHE A 53 3.32 -6.29 15.58
CA PHE A 53 2.86 -4.90 15.54
C PHE A 53 3.79 -4.00 14.74
N LEU A 54 5.11 -4.19 14.85
CA LEU A 54 6.09 -3.47 14.04
C LEU A 54 5.85 -3.74 12.55
N GLN A 55 5.62 -5.00 12.16
CA GLN A 55 5.34 -5.34 10.77
C GLN A 55 4.05 -4.68 10.25
N MET A 56 3.01 -4.62 11.08
CA MET A 56 1.75 -3.93 10.76
C MET A 56 1.97 -2.42 10.57
N GLU A 57 2.77 -1.79 11.44
CA GLU A 57 3.12 -0.38 11.35
C GLU A 57 3.92 -0.08 10.07
N GLU A 58 4.93 -0.89 9.76
CA GLU A 58 5.75 -0.74 8.55
C GLU A 58 4.89 -0.82 7.28
N LEU A 59 4.00 -1.81 7.19
CA LEU A 59 3.12 -1.95 6.03
C LEU A 59 2.14 -0.78 5.90
N ALA A 60 1.60 -0.30 7.02
CA ALA A 60 0.70 0.86 7.02
C ALA A 60 1.43 2.13 6.59
N MET A 61 2.67 2.33 7.05
CA MET A 61 3.50 3.45 6.66
C MET A 61 3.83 3.40 5.17
N GLU A 62 4.22 2.24 4.65
CA GLU A 62 4.53 2.06 3.23
C GLU A 62 3.30 2.31 2.37
N ALA A 63 2.14 1.78 2.74
CA ALA A 63 0.88 2.01 2.02
C ALA A 63 0.51 3.51 2.01
N HIS A 64 0.72 4.20 3.13
CA HIS A 64 0.51 5.65 3.23
C HIS A 64 1.43 6.43 2.29
N LEU A 65 2.72 6.10 2.26
CA LEU A 65 3.70 6.76 1.39
C LEU A 65 3.35 6.56 -0.08
N VAL A 66 3.06 5.32 -0.50
CA VAL A 66 2.66 5.01 -1.89
C VAL A 66 1.37 5.73 -2.26
N SER A 67 0.36 5.74 -1.37
CA SER A 67 -0.90 6.45 -1.62
C SER A 67 -0.70 7.96 -1.73
N ASN A 68 0.20 8.54 -0.95
CA ASN A 68 0.48 9.97 -1.01
C ASN A 68 1.22 10.33 -2.31
N ASP A 69 2.22 9.54 -2.70
CA ASP A 69 2.96 9.70 -3.95
C ASP A 69 2.04 9.60 -5.16
N LEU A 70 1.22 8.54 -5.22
CA LEU A 70 0.19 8.36 -6.24
C LEU A 70 -0.76 9.57 -6.34
N GLY A 71 -1.20 10.08 -5.19
CA GLY A 71 -2.04 11.27 -5.13
C GLY A 71 -1.34 12.52 -5.67
N MET A 72 -0.03 12.68 -5.47
CA MET A 72 0.76 13.77 -6.05
C MET A 72 0.87 13.61 -7.56
N THR A 73 1.28 12.43 -8.04
CA THR A 73 1.41 12.14 -9.48
C THR A 73 0.11 12.40 -10.24
N LEU A 74 -1.03 11.97 -9.70
CA LEU A 74 -2.34 12.19 -10.34
C LEU A 74 -2.74 13.67 -10.38
N ARG A 75 -2.37 14.46 -9.35
CA ARG A 75 -2.62 15.92 -9.34
C ARG A 75 -1.74 16.67 -10.34
N GLU A 76 -0.51 16.20 -10.56
CA GLU A 76 0.39 16.79 -11.55
C GLU A 76 -0.02 16.46 -12.99
N ALA A 77 -0.73 15.35 -13.20
CA ALA A 77 -1.22 14.90 -14.49
C ALA A 77 -2.61 15.43 -14.89
N ALA A 78 -3.31 16.14 -14.00
CA ALA A 78 -4.68 16.66 -14.18
C ALA A 78 -4.69 18.14 -14.61
#